data_AF-Q9SMS2-F1
#
_entry.id   AF-Q9SMS2-F1
#
_cell.length_a   1.000
_cell.length_b   1.000
_cell.length_c   1.000
_cell.angle_alpha   90.00
_cell.angle_beta   90.00
_cell.angle_gamma   90.00
#
_symmetry.space_group_name_H-M   'P 1'
#
loop_
_entity.id
_entity.type
_entity.pdbx_description
1 polymer ?
#
loop_
_entity_poly.entity_id
_entity_poly.type
_entity_poly.pdbx_seq_one_letter_code
_entity_poly.pdbx_strand_id
1 'polypeptide(L)'
;MELAKFIGLTTFQDILEDCFALLVYERPEESNVGYFLEETQREVVADTVNAAILSTKPKGKNQSHSHLETLLRQLTACCLELRSLNDGQGEAFSLNRLLRTNNWKRTKKTT
;
A
#
# COMPACT_ATOMS: atom_id res chain seq x y z
N MET A 1 -28.20 -13.59 -3.63
CA MET A 1 -28.11 -13.93 -5.07
C MET A 1 -27.41 -12.78 -5.82
N GLU A 2 -26.13 -12.54 -5.54
CA GLU A 2 -25.36 -11.46 -6.19
C GLU A 2 -24.52 -11.97 -7.36
N LEU A 3 -23.95 -13.16 -7.23
CA LEU A 3 -23.21 -13.86 -8.29
C LEU A 3 -24.04 -14.07 -9.56
N ALA A 4 -25.36 -14.23 -9.44
CA ALA A 4 -26.25 -14.38 -10.58
C ALA A 4 -26.25 -13.18 -11.53
N LYS A 5 -25.91 -11.98 -11.04
CA LYS A 5 -25.78 -10.77 -11.87
C LYS A 5 -24.65 -10.89 -12.91
N PHE A 6 -23.74 -11.84 -12.71
CA PHE A 6 -22.59 -12.08 -13.58
C PHE A 6 -22.77 -13.28 -14.51
N ILE A 7 -23.90 -14.00 -14.43
CA ILE A 7 -24.21 -15.09 -15.34
C ILE A 7 -24.38 -14.53 -16.76
N GLY A 8 -23.59 -15.05 -17.71
CA GLY A 8 -23.57 -14.60 -19.11
C GLY A 8 -22.44 -13.63 -19.46
N LEU A 9 -21.67 -13.13 -18.48
CA LEU A 9 -20.40 -12.44 -18.73
C LEU A 9 -19.30 -13.47 -18.96
N THR A 10 -19.06 -13.81 -20.22
CA THR A 10 -18.06 -14.82 -20.63
C THR A 10 -16.65 -14.50 -20.15
N THR A 11 -16.34 -13.23 -19.89
CA THR A 11 -15.05 -12.78 -19.35
C THR A 11 -14.73 -13.31 -17.95
N PHE A 12 -15.75 -13.63 -17.15
CA PHE A 12 -15.57 -14.09 -15.77
C PHE A 12 -16.06 -15.53 -15.55
N GLN A 13 -16.36 -16.25 -16.63
CA GLN A 13 -17.02 -17.54 -16.55
C GLN A 13 -16.22 -18.54 -15.71
N ASP A 14 -14.92 -18.67 -15.98
CA ASP A 14 -14.05 -19.61 -15.26
C ASP A 14 -14.02 -19.32 -13.75
N ILE A 15 -13.88 -18.05 -13.36
CA ILE A 15 -13.84 -17.63 -11.96
C ILE A 15 -15.19 -17.86 -11.27
N LEU A 16 -16.30 -17.61 -11.97
CA LEU A 16 -17.63 -17.87 -11.43
C LEU A 16 -17.86 -19.37 -11.21
N GLU A 17 -17.46 -20.20 -12.18
CA GLU A 17 -17.55 -21.66 -12.08
C GLU A 17 -16.75 -22.19 -10.89
N ASP A 18 -15.52 -21.71 -10.68
CA ASP A 18 -14.73 -22.05 -9.50
C ASP A 18 -15.41 -21.58 -8.20
N CYS A 19 -15.94 -20.36 -8.17
CA CYS A 19 -16.66 -19.86 -7.00
C CYS A 19 -17.92 -20.67 -6.68
N PHE A 20 -18.65 -21.11 -7.71
CA PHE A 20 -19.80 -22.01 -7.54
C PHE A 20 -19.36 -23.40 -7.07
N ALA A 21 -18.22 -23.91 -7.54
CA ALA A 21 -17.68 -25.19 -7.09
C ALA A 21 -17.43 -25.20 -5.57
N LEU A 22 -17.01 -24.08 -4.97
CA LEU A 22 -16.90 -23.97 -3.50
C LEU A 22 -18.24 -24.09 -2.76
N LEU A 23 -19.34 -23.65 -3.36
CA LEU A 23 -20.68 -23.67 -2.76
C LEU A 23 -21.36 -25.04 -2.80
N VAL A 24 -20.88 -25.94 -3.65
CA VAL A 24 -21.46 -27.29 -3.83
C VAL A 24 -21.03 -28.25 -2.73
N TYR A 25 -19.88 -27.99 -2.09
CA TYR A 25 -19.32 -28.87 -1.07
C TYR A 25 -19.79 -28.47 0.33
N GLU A 26 -20.00 -29.46 1.20
CA GLU A 26 -20.34 -29.23 2.61
C GLU A 26 -19.17 -28.59 3.38
N ARG A 27 -17.93 -29.00 3.04
CA ARG A 27 -16.69 -28.35 3.46
C ARG A 27 -15.97 -27.78 2.24
N PRO A 28 -16.00 -26.45 2.03
CA PRO A 28 -15.46 -25.82 0.84
C PRO A 28 -13.97 -26.08 0.60
N GLU A 29 -13.20 -26.37 1.64
CA GLU A 29 -11.77 -26.68 1.56
C GLU A 29 -11.48 -28.01 0.86
N GLU A 30 -12.46 -28.92 0.81
CA GLU A 30 -12.36 -30.21 0.12
C GLU A 30 -12.67 -30.13 -1.37
N SER A 31 -13.05 -28.94 -1.85
CA SER A 31 -13.29 -28.68 -3.27
C SER A 31 -12.00 -28.77 -4.09
N ASN A 32 -12.12 -29.07 -5.37
CA ASN A 32 -11.00 -29.01 -6.33
C ASN A 32 -10.38 -27.60 -6.42
N VAL A 33 -11.11 -26.58 -6.02
CA VAL A 33 -10.67 -25.17 -5.93
C VAL A 33 -10.54 -24.69 -4.48
N GLY A 34 -10.47 -25.61 -3.52
CA GLY A 34 -10.31 -25.31 -2.09
C GLY A 34 -9.06 -24.49 -1.78
N TYR A 35 -8.03 -24.56 -2.63
CA TYR A 35 -6.80 -23.77 -2.51
C TYR A 35 -7.06 -22.25 -2.46
N PHE A 36 -8.18 -21.76 -3.00
CA PHE A 36 -8.58 -20.34 -2.88
C PHE A 36 -8.82 -19.89 -1.43
N LEU A 37 -9.09 -20.82 -0.51
CA LEU A 37 -9.35 -20.53 0.90
C LEU A 37 -8.07 -20.58 1.76
N GLU A 38 -6.96 -21.04 1.20
CA GLU A 38 -5.69 -21.14 1.90
C GLU A 38 -5.13 -19.76 2.27
N GLU A 39 -4.38 -19.70 3.37
CA GLU A 39 -3.75 -18.47 3.85
C GLU A 39 -2.83 -17.83 2.82
N THR A 40 -2.12 -18.67 2.07
CA THR A 40 -1.23 -18.25 0.96
C THR A 40 -1.98 -17.47 -0.11
N GLN A 41 -3.15 -17.94 -0.55
CA GLN A 41 -3.97 -17.22 -1.53
C GLN A 41 -4.57 -15.94 -0.95
N ARG A 42 -4.99 -15.94 0.31
CA ARG A 42 -5.50 -14.72 0.97
C ARG A 42 -4.44 -13.63 1.04
N GLU A 43 -3.18 -13.98 1.33
CA GLU A 43 -2.07 -13.03 1.36
C GLU A 43 -1.82 -12.42 -0.03
N VAL A 44 -1.76 -13.25 -1.09
CA VAL A 44 -1.58 -12.79 -2.47
C VAL A 44 -2.70 -11.86 -2.92
N VAL A 45 -3.96 -12.22 -2.62
CA VAL A 45 -5.13 -11.39 -2.93
C VAL A 45 -5.06 -10.08 -2.14
N ALA A 46 -4.72 -10.12 -0.86
CA ALA A 46 -4.58 -8.93 -0.03
C ALA A 46 -3.53 -7.96 -0.59
N ASP A 47 -2.36 -8.45 -0.99
CA ASP A 47 -1.31 -7.65 -1.61
C ASP A 47 -1.77 -7.01 -2.92
N THR A 48 -2.44 -7.80 -3.78
CA THR A 48 -2.95 -7.33 -5.07
C THR A 48 -4.02 -6.25 -4.88
N VAL A 49 -4.97 -6.46 -3.97
CA VAL A 49 -6.03 -5.50 -3.65
C VAL A 49 -5.44 -4.24 -3.01
N ASN A 50 -4.49 -4.38 -2.08
CA ASN A 50 -3.80 -3.24 -1.47
C ASN A 50 -3.09 -2.40 -2.54
N ALA A 51 -2.36 -3.03 -3.46
CA ALA A 51 -1.70 -2.33 -4.56
C ALA A 51 -2.72 -1.63 -5.49
N ALA A 52 -3.83 -2.26 -5.82
CA ALA A 52 -4.88 -1.67 -6.65
C ALA A 52 -5.54 -0.46 -5.98
N ILE A 53 -5.85 -0.53 -4.68
CA ILE A 53 -6.40 0.58 -3.89
C ILE A 53 -5.39 1.74 -3.85
N LEU A 54 -4.11 1.44 -3.62
CA LEU A 54 -3.06 2.46 -3.61
C LEU A 54 -2.87 3.11 -4.99
N SER A 55 -3.02 2.34 -6.08
CA SER A 55 -2.90 2.83 -7.46
C SER A 55 -4.09 3.68 -7.92
N THR A 56 -5.30 3.32 -7.48
CA THR A 56 -6.55 4.04 -7.82
C THR A 56 -6.78 5.29 -6.98
N LYS A 57 -5.91 5.58 -6.00
CA LYS A 57 -5.98 6.78 -5.17
C LYS A 57 -6.00 8.02 -6.08
N PRO A 58 -7.08 8.82 -6.10
CA PRO A 58 -7.22 9.93 -7.03
C PRO A 58 -6.11 10.94 -6.78
N LYS A 59 -5.25 11.15 -7.79
CA LYS A 59 -4.11 12.08 -7.73
C LYS A 59 -4.51 13.56 -7.51
N GLY A 60 -5.81 13.87 -7.43
CA GLY A 60 -6.35 15.23 -7.51
C GLY A 60 -7.27 15.69 -6.37
N LYS A 61 -7.57 14.87 -5.36
CA LYS A 61 -8.24 15.38 -4.14
C LYS A 61 -7.25 15.33 -3.01
N ASN A 62 -6.70 16.50 -2.67
CA ASN A 62 -5.84 16.78 -1.51
C ASN A 62 -5.16 15.50 -1.04
N GLN A 63 -4.02 15.14 -1.65
CA GLN A 63 -3.14 14.16 -1.04
C GLN A 63 -3.04 14.60 0.41
N SER A 64 -3.73 13.89 1.30
CA SER A 64 -3.64 14.10 2.73
C SER A 64 -2.26 13.55 3.03
N HIS A 65 -1.26 14.38 2.73
CA HIS A 65 0.08 14.24 3.25
C HIS A 65 -0.14 13.89 4.71
N SER A 66 0.44 12.77 5.13
CA SER A 66 0.38 12.43 6.55
C SER A 66 0.76 13.70 7.33
N HIS A 67 0.14 13.93 8.49
CA HIS A 67 0.47 15.11 9.31
C HIS A 67 2.00 15.26 9.47
N LEU A 68 2.71 14.14 9.54
CA LEU A 68 4.16 14.06 9.49
C LEU A 68 4.78 14.63 8.21
N GLU A 69 4.31 14.23 7.02
CA GLU A 69 4.81 14.77 5.75
C GLU A 69 4.55 16.29 5.66
N THR A 70 3.38 16.76 6.08
CA THR A 70 3.08 18.20 6.13
C THR A 70 4.06 18.95 7.03
N LEU A 71 4.29 18.45 8.24
CA LEU A 71 5.25 19.03 9.19
C LEU A 71 6.68 19.02 8.62
N LEU A 72 7.10 17.92 7.98
CA LEU A 72 8.42 17.82 7.35
C LEU A 72 8.60 18.82 6.21
N ARG A 73 7.56 19.05 5.39
CA ARG A 73 7.57 20.07 4.34
C ARG A 73 7.65 21.48 4.92
N GLN A 74 6.86 21.78 5.95
CA GLN A 74 6.88 23.07 6.64
C GLN A 74 8.24 23.36 7.27
N LEU A 75 8.81 22.37 7.97
CA LEU A 75 10.15 22.47 8.54
C LEU A 75 11.20 22.73 7.45
N THR A 76 11.15 21.98 6.35
CA THR A 76 12.08 22.16 5.22
C THR A 76 11.98 23.57 4.64
N ALA A 77 10.75 24.07 4.41
CA ALA A 77 10.52 25.42 3.90
C ALA A 77 11.05 26.49 4.87
N CYS A 78 10.75 26.38 6.16
CA CYS A 78 11.23 27.29 7.20
C CYS A 78 12.77 27.34 7.25
N CYS A 79 13.44 26.18 7.20
CA CYS A 79 14.90 26.11 7.18
C CYS A 79 15.50 26.75 5.91
N LEU A 80 14.83 26.64 4.76
CA LEU A 80 15.28 27.28 3.52
C LEU A 80 15.13 28.81 3.59
N GLU A 81 14.02 29.31 4.10
CA GLU A 81 13.80 30.75 4.32
C GLU A 81 14.80 31.33 5.31
N LEU A 82 15.02 30.67 6.45
CA LEU A 82 16.04 31.09 7.42
C LEU A 82 17.44 31.15 6.81
N ARG A 83 17.79 30.20 5.95
CA ARG A 83 19.06 30.23 5.21
C ARG A 83 19.10 31.39 4.22
N SER A 84 18.00 31.64 3.50
CA SER A 84 17.91 32.76 2.56
C SER A 84 18.12 34.11 3.25
N LEU A 85 17.55 34.28 4.45
CA LEU A 85 17.74 35.47 5.29
C LEU A 85 19.17 35.63 5.82
N ASN A 86 19.93 34.54 5.88
CA ASN A 86 21.32 34.52 6.34
C ASN A 86 22.31 34.44 5.15
N ASP A 87 21.97 35.01 3.99
CA ASP A 87 22.82 35.02 2.78
C ASP A 87 23.30 33.62 2.34
N GLY A 88 22.46 32.60 2.54
CA GLY A 88 22.80 31.21 2.20
C GLY A 88 23.65 30.49 3.24
N GLN A 89 23.98 31.13 4.36
CA GLN A 89 24.80 30.52 5.43
C GLN A 89 23.99 29.56 6.31
N GLY A 90 24.68 28.57 6.91
CA GLY A 90 24.11 27.54 7.79
C GLY A 90 23.93 26.17 7.11
N GLU A 91 23.52 25.15 7.85
CA GLU A 91 23.32 23.78 7.33
C GLU A 91 21.96 23.62 6.61
N ALA A 92 21.93 22.87 5.51
CA ALA A 92 20.70 22.67 4.73
C ALA A 92 19.92 21.55 5.39
N PHE A 93 18.64 21.75 5.72
CA PHE A 93 17.82 20.63 6.16
C PHE A 93 17.70 19.60 5.03
N SER A 94 18.10 18.36 5.30
CA SER A 94 18.00 17.25 4.36
C SER A 94 17.50 16.01 5.07
N LEU A 95 16.23 15.67 4.82
CA LEU A 95 15.60 14.48 5.38
C LEU A 95 16.34 13.20 4.99
N ASN A 96 16.78 13.09 3.73
CA ASN A 96 17.57 11.96 3.25
C ASN A 96 18.88 11.78 4.03
N ARG A 97 19.57 12.88 4.36
CA ARG A 97 20.79 12.83 5.17
C ARG A 97 20.49 12.32 6.59
N LEU A 98 19.43 12.83 7.22
CA LEU A 98 19.01 12.42 8.56
C LEU A 98 18.57 10.94 8.63
N LEU A 99 17.86 10.45 7.62
CA LEU A 99 17.43 9.05 7.58
C LEU A 99 18.64 8.12 7.43
N ARG A 100 19.60 8.47 6.58
CA ARG A 100 20.84 7.69 6.40
C ARG A 100 21.70 7.66 7.67
N THR A 101 21.86 8.78 8.37
CA THR A 101 22.65 8.82 9.61
C THR A 101 21.98 8.07 10.76
N ASN A 102 20.65 8.09 10.85
CA ASN A 102 19.93 7.30 11.86
C ASN A 102 19.94 5.80 11.56
N ASN A 103 19.82 5.39 10.29
CA ASN A 103 19.95 3.98 9.91
C ASN A 103 21.34 3.45 10.28
N TRP A 104 22.39 4.24 10.03
CA TRP A 104 23.77 3.92 10.44
C TRP A 104 23.96 3.81 11.96
N LYS A 105 23.23 4.60 12.76
CA LYS A 105 23.28 4.50 14.23
C LYS A 105 22.53 3.28 14.77
N ARG A 106 21.47 2.83 14.10
CA ARG A 106 20.75 1.61 14.47
C ARG A 106 21.56 0.35 14.20
N THR A 107 22.24 0.26 13.06
CA THR A 107 23.07 -0.90 12.72
C THR A 107 24.27 -1.08 13.66
N LYS A 108 24.82 0.02 14.20
CA LYS A 108 25.91 0.00 15.19
C LYS A 108 25.49 -0.36 16.62
N LYS A 109 24.19 -0.43 16.91
CA LYS A 109 23.66 -0.78 18.24
C LYS A 109 23.35 -2.27 18.38
N THR A 110 23.43 -3.01 17.28
CA THR A 110 23.12 -4.44 17.14
C THR A 110 24.36 -5.30 16.87
N THR A 111 25.56 -4.76 17.14
CA THR A 111 26.85 -5.47 17.08
C THR A 111 27.60 -5.18 18.37
#